data_AF-A0A2E6H4H4-F1
#
_entry.id   AF-A0A2E6H4H4-F1
#
_cell.length_a   1.000
_cell.length_b   1.000
_cell.length_c   1.000
_cell.angle_alpha   90.00
_cell.angle_beta   90.00
_cell.angle_gamma   90.00
#
_symmetry.space_group_name_H-M   'P 1'
#
loop_
_entity.id
_entity.type
_entity.pdbx_description
1 polymer ?
#
loop_
_entity_poly.entity_id
_entity_poly.type
_entity_poly.pdbx_seq_one_letter_code
_entity_poly.pdbx_strand_id
1 'polypeptide(L)'
;MKNSTLTRVKTLTISLMFAGFALFSTSCGDGGSAKNIQIPGVIGPKVTLLQDNVLISMVFENIKIDGGLRYNIPKYQNSYLEISPDLQSDGTLMAVSVSLQDVFNGGLDQLDPQALPGGRPLPGVVDGRLPAVAFTIEKFKNMSFYLGNSVFGIFVPLKKLDIGGSIVTARFYTGKTRTGNISLVGSDSNGENGGFLLMLDMGKKTKKRLKKIANKFD
;
A
#
# COMPACT_ATOMS: atom_id res chain seq x y z
N MET A 1 30.27 75.73 43.32
CA MET A 1 29.17 75.02 42.63
C MET A 1 29.63 74.72 41.20
N LYS A 2 29.37 73.50 40.73
CA LYS A 2 30.11 72.79 39.67
C LYS A 2 29.95 73.39 38.26
N ASN A 3 31.07 73.45 37.55
CA ASN A 3 31.22 73.74 36.13
C ASN A 3 30.76 72.58 35.23
N SER A 4 30.47 72.96 33.98
CA SER A 4 30.11 72.16 32.81
C SER A 4 31.14 71.09 32.39
N THR A 5 30.67 70.04 31.71
CA THR A 5 31.39 69.43 30.57
C THR A 5 30.46 68.53 29.75
N LEU A 6 30.56 68.73 28.44
CA LEU A 6 29.88 68.08 27.32
C LEU A 6 30.58 66.75 26.95
N THR A 7 29.91 65.96 26.10
CA THR A 7 30.43 64.91 25.17
C THR A 7 30.42 63.43 25.58
N ARG A 8 29.48 62.67 24.99
CA ARG A 8 29.72 61.58 24.01
C ARG A 8 28.39 60.86 23.71
N VAL A 9 27.70 61.27 22.64
CA VAL A 9 26.66 60.43 22.01
C VAL A 9 27.32 59.78 20.81
N LYS A 10 27.64 58.48 20.94
CA LYS A 10 28.21 57.68 19.86
C LYS A 10 27.13 57.37 18.84
N THR A 11 27.46 57.70 17.60
CA THR A 11 26.89 57.27 16.33
C THR A 11 26.53 55.77 16.33
N LEU A 12 25.30 55.43 15.94
CA LEU A 12 25.02 54.18 15.23
C LEU A 12 23.69 54.28 14.47
N THR A 13 23.80 54.86 13.29
CA THR A 13 22.87 54.74 12.17
C THR A 13 23.05 53.39 11.49
N ILE A 14 21.96 52.91 10.86
CA ILE A 14 21.89 51.89 9.79
C ILE A 14 21.94 50.42 10.25
N SER A 15 20.77 49.77 10.29
CA SER A 15 20.42 48.76 9.27
C SER A 15 18.99 48.25 9.46
N LEU A 16 18.07 48.92 8.76
CA LEU A 16 16.70 48.48 8.54
C LEU A 16 16.71 47.61 7.27
N MET A 17 16.98 46.31 7.37
CA MET A 17 16.73 45.35 6.28
C MET A 17 16.86 43.92 6.79
N PHE A 18 15.72 43.22 6.86
CA PHE A 18 15.48 41.79 6.57
C PHE A 18 14.20 41.33 7.30
N ALA A 19 13.09 42.03 7.03
CA ALA A 19 11.78 41.39 7.02
C ALA A 19 11.72 40.54 5.74
N GLY A 20 12.22 39.31 5.80
CA GLY A 20 12.35 38.41 4.66
C GLY A 20 11.83 37.02 4.99
N PHE A 21 10.58 36.77 4.60
CA PHE A 21 10.09 35.46 4.15
C PHE A 21 10.36 34.25 5.07
N ALA A 22 9.61 34.16 6.17
CA ALA A 22 9.20 32.86 6.70
C ALA A 22 7.89 32.42 6.01
N LEU A 23 7.91 32.30 4.68
CA LEU A 23 6.96 31.42 4.01
C LEU A 23 7.46 30.01 4.24
N PHE A 24 6.88 29.35 5.23
CA PHE A 24 6.87 27.91 5.33
C PHE A 24 6.24 27.37 4.04
N SER A 25 7.07 27.12 3.03
CA SER A 25 6.73 26.25 1.92
C SER A 25 6.56 24.85 2.50
N THR A 26 5.33 24.57 2.90
CA THR A 26 4.83 23.20 2.89
C THR A 26 5.14 22.68 1.48
N SER A 27 6.12 21.78 1.39
CA SER A 27 6.41 21.00 0.19
C SER A 27 5.21 20.10 -0.06
N CYS A 28 4.17 20.69 -0.62
CA CYS A 28 3.07 19.98 -1.24
C CYS A 28 3.62 19.56 -2.60
N GLY A 29 4.04 18.29 -2.67
CA GLY A 29 4.82 17.73 -3.77
C GLY A 29 4.28 18.07 -5.15
N ASP A 30 5.19 18.48 -6.02
CA ASP A 30 4.96 18.67 -7.44
C ASP A 30 4.30 17.42 -8.04
N GLY A 31 3.12 17.60 -8.63
CA GLY A 31 2.23 16.56 -9.14
C GLY A 31 2.76 15.80 -10.36
N GLY A 32 4.03 15.97 -10.73
CA GLY A 32 4.70 15.30 -11.84
C GLY A 32 5.29 13.93 -11.53
N SER A 33 5.42 13.55 -10.25
CA SER A 33 6.01 12.27 -9.86
C SER A 33 4.98 11.30 -9.31
N ALA A 34 4.22 10.64 -10.19
CA ALA A 34 3.42 9.46 -9.83
C ALA A 34 4.36 8.32 -9.40
N LYS A 35 4.78 8.35 -8.13
CA LYS A 35 5.67 7.37 -7.52
C LYS A 35 4.92 6.68 -6.37
N ASN A 36 5.00 5.36 -6.35
CA ASN A 36 4.49 4.57 -5.23
C ASN A 36 5.41 4.75 -4.01
N ILE A 37 4.84 4.64 -2.81
CA ILE A 37 5.63 4.55 -1.58
C ILE A 37 6.54 3.32 -1.66
N GLN A 38 7.76 3.45 -1.18
CA GLN A 38 8.69 2.33 -1.07
C GLN A 38 8.40 1.57 0.21
N ILE A 39 8.40 0.24 0.13
CA ILE A 39 8.23 -0.66 1.26
C ILE A 39 9.62 -1.24 1.58
N PRO A 40 10.17 -1.03 2.78
CA PRO A 40 11.47 -1.58 3.13
C PRO A 40 11.52 -3.11 2.98
N GLY A 41 12.55 -3.61 2.29
CA GLY A 41 12.74 -5.05 2.06
C GLY A 41 11.80 -5.68 1.03
N VAL A 42 11.03 -4.86 0.29
CA VAL A 42 10.09 -5.33 -0.73
C VAL A 42 10.24 -4.53 -2.02
N ILE A 43 10.54 -5.23 -3.11
CA ILE A 43 10.54 -4.68 -4.47
C ILE A 43 9.14 -4.89 -5.07
N GLY A 44 8.39 -3.81 -5.22
CA GLY A 44 6.99 -3.83 -5.65
C GLY A 44 6.06 -3.18 -4.63
N PRO A 45 4.76 -3.51 -4.61
CA PRO A 45 4.05 -4.44 -5.49
C PRO A 45 3.86 -3.91 -6.92
N LYS A 46 3.90 -4.81 -7.91
CA LYS A 46 3.58 -4.54 -9.32
C LYS A 46 2.24 -5.18 -9.63
N VAL A 47 1.41 -4.46 -10.39
CA VAL A 47 0.09 -4.95 -10.82
C VAL A 47 0.05 -4.97 -12.33
N THR A 48 -0.25 -6.12 -12.90
CA THR A 48 -0.42 -6.31 -14.34
C THR A 48 -1.71 -7.05 -14.63
N LEU A 49 -2.28 -6.79 -15.81
CA LEU A 49 -3.40 -7.56 -16.33
C LEU A 49 -2.87 -8.52 -17.39
N LEU A 50 -2.95 -9.81 -17.14
CA LEU A 50 -2.53 -10.88 -18.04
C LEU A 50 -3.79 -11.62 -18.50
N GLN A 51 -4.19 -11.40 -19.75
CA GLN A 51 -5.45 -11.95 -20.29
C GLN A 51 -6.64 -11.59 -19.39
N ASP A 52 -7.23 -12.59 -18.74
CA ASP A 52 -8.37 -12.54 -17.82
C ASP A 52 -7.95 -12.61 -16.33
N ASN A 53 -6.66 -12.45 -16.03
CA ASN A 53 -6.11 -12.52 -14.68
C ASN A 53 -5.44 -11.20 -14.28
N VAL A 54 -5.74 -10.72 -13.07
CA VAL A 54 -4.96 -9.66 -12.43
C VAL A 54 -3.82 -10.30 -11.65
N LEU A 55 -2.59 -10.01 -12.07
CA LEU A 55 -1.38 -10.49 -11.41
C LEU A 55 -0.80 -9.39 -10.54
N ILE A 56 -0.62 -9.69 -9.25
CA ILE A 56 0.08 -8.83 -8.30
C ILE A 56 1.36 -9.54 -7.89
N SER A 57 2.52 -8.94 -8.20
CA SER A 57 3.81 -9.54 -7.88
C SER A 57 4.70 -8.61 -7.06
N MET A 58 5.50 -9.21 -6.20
CA MET A 58 6.48 -8.51 -5.35
C MET A 58 7.63 -9.45 -5.01
N VAL A 59 8.82 -8.89 -4.79
CA VAL A 59 9.98 -9.65 -4.32
C VAL A 59 10.36 -9.20 -2.92
N PHE A 60 10.48 -10.14 -1.99
CA PHE A 60 11.00 -9.91 -0.65
C PHE A 60 12.51 -10.13 -0.65
N GLU A 61 13.26 -9.09 -0.34
CA GLU A 61 14.73 -9.12 -0.39
C GLU A 61 15.32 -9.95 0.76
N ASN A 62 14.62 -9.96 1.92
CA ASN A 62 15.12 -10.53 3.17
C ASN A 62 14.52 -11.91 3.50
N ILE A 63 13.77 -12.50 2.58
CA ILE A 63 13.17 -13.83 2.74
C ILE A 63 13.79 -14.73 1.68
N LYS A 64 14.37 -15.84 2.13
CA LYS A 64 14.91 -16.88 1.26
C LYS A 64 14.13 -18.17 1.50
N ILE A 65 13.72 -18.80 0.42
CA ILE A 65 13.11 -20.14 0.43
C ILE A 65 13.80 -20.99 -0.62
N ASP A 66 13.90 -22.29 -0.36
CA ASP A 66 14.62 -23.22 -1.25
C ASP A 66 13.70 -23.85 -2.30
N GLY A 67 12.39 -23.63 -2.20
CA GLY A 67 11.39 -24.25 -3.08
C GLY A 67 10.13 -23.41 -3.25
N GLY A 68 9.43 -23.63 -4.35
CA GLY A 68 8.19 -22.95 -4.67
C GLY A 68 6.96 -23.65 -4.06
N LEU A 69 6.00 -22.85 -3.62
CA LEU A 69 4.68 -23.28 -3.18
C LEU A 69 3.63 -22.54 -4.01
N ARG A 70 2.64 -23.27 -4.53
CA ARG A 70 1.40 -22.70 -5.04
C ARG A 70 0.25 -23.09 -4.13
N TYR A 71 -0.51 -22.10 -3.71
CA TYR A 71 -1.68 -22.24 -2.86
C TYR A 71 -2.90 -21.67 -3.57
N ASN A 72 -3.91 -22.51 -3.83
CA ASN A 72 -5.17 -22.04 -4.40
C ASN A 72 -5.95 -21.27 -3.34
N ILE A 73 -6.49 -20.11 -3.72
CA ILE A 73 -7.22 -19.28 -2.76
C ILE A 73 -8.57 -19.97 -2.48
N PRO A 74 -8.91 -20.27 -1.22
CA PRO A 74 -10.17 -20.89 -0.89
C PRO A 74 -11.35 -20.11 -1.49
N LYS A 75 -12.35 -20.84 -2.01
CA LYS A 75 -13.55 -20.30 -2.68
C LYS A 75 -13.33 -19.69 -4.08
N TYR A 76 -12.08 -19.57 -4.56
CA TYR A 76 -11.76 -19.05 -5.88
C TYR A 76 -10.95 -20.09 -6.68
N GLN A 77 -11.63 -20.81 -7.59
CA GLN A 77 -11.06 -22.00 -8.22
C GLN A 77 -9.93 -21.70 -9.21
N ASN A 78 -9.92 -20.50 -9.80
CA ASN A 78 -8.98 -20.07 -10.82
C ASN A 78 -7.96 -19.06 -10.28
N SER A 79 -7.99 -18.77 -8.99
CA SER A 79 -7.12 -17.80 -8.33
C SER A 79 -6.18 -18.48 -7.37
N TYR A 80 -4.91 -18.09 -7.41
CA TYR A 80 -3.87 -18.71 -6.62
C TYR A 80 -2.83 -17.70 -6.13
N LEU A 81 -2.18 -18.06 -5.05
CA LEU A 81 -0.97 -17.44 -4.55
C LEU A 81 0.21 -18.36 -4.84
N GLU A 82 1.26 -17.82 -5.41
CA GLU A 82 2.53 -18.48 -5.62
C GLU A 82 3.61 -17.78 -4.81
N ILE A 83 4.44 -18.57 -4.16
CA ILE A 83 5.63 -18.12 -3.47
C ILE A 83 6.78 -18.97 -4.01
N SER A 84 7.81 -18.36 -4.56
CA SER A 84 8.94 -19.06 -5.17
C SER A 84 10.24 -18.30 -4.99
N PRO A 85 11.41 -18.95 -5.11
CA PRO A 85 12.67 -18.23 -5.22
C PRO A 85 12.59 -17.24 -6.40
N ASP A 86 13.06 -16.01 -6.21
CA ASP A 86 13.18 -15.09 -7.32
C ASP A 86 14.34 -15.53 -8.24
N LEU A 87 14.17 -15.46 -9.56
CA LEU A 87 15.20 -15.88 -10.50
C LEU A 87 16.22 -14.77 -10.81
N GLN A 88 15.90 -13.54 -10.43
CA GLN A 88 16.71 -12.35 -10.70
C GLN A 88 17.48 -11.87 -9.47
N SER A 89 17.24 -12.46 -8.30
CA SER A 89 17.86 -12.08 -7.04
C SER A 89 17.88 -13.27 -6.07
N ASP A 90 18.56 -13.13 -4.94
CA ASP A 90 18.52 -14.12 -3.85
C ASP A 90 17.23 -14.05 -3.01
N GLY A 91 16.25 -13.26 -3.43
CA GLY A 91 15.01 -13.02 -2.69
C GLY A 91 13.93 -14.07 -2.93
N THR A 92 12.74 -13.79 -2.39
CA THR A 92 11.54 -14.60 -2.60
C THR A 92 10.51 -13.82 -3.39
N LEU A 93 10.08 -14.34 -4.53
CA LEU A 93 8.93 -13.86 -5.29
C LEU A 93 7.63 -14.30 -4.61
N MET A 94 6.69 -13.37 -4.47
CA MET A 94 5.29 -13.67 -4.21
C MET A 94 4.44 -13.11 -5.34
N ALA A 95 3.57 -13.95 -5.88
CA ALA A 95 2.69 -13.63 -6.98
C ALA A 95 1.26 -14.08 -6.66
N VAL A 96 0.32 -13.14 -6.66
CA VAL A 96 -1.10 -13.40 -6.47
C VAL A 96 -1.76 -13.27 -7.84
N SER A 97 -2.26 -14.38 -8.38
CA SER A 97 -3.04 -14.39 -9.61
C SER A 97 -4.51 -14.47 -9.27
N VAL A 98 -5.28 -13.50 -9.74
CA VAL A 98 -6.71 -13.38 -9.46
C VAL A 98 -7.46 -13.40 -10.77
N SER A 99 -8.23 -14.46 -10.97
CA SER A 99 -9.07 -14.57 -12.16
C SER A 99 -10.23 -13.57 -12.09
N LEU A 100 -10.49 -12.90 -13.20
CA LEU A 100 -11.65 -12.03 -13.33
C LEU A 100 -12.97 -12.82 -13.27
N GLN A 101 -12.97 -14.08 -13.69
CA GLN A 101 -14.14 -14.96 -13.56
C GLN A 101 -14.48 -15.17 -12.08
N ASP A 102 -13.49 -15.51 -11.27
CA ASP A 102 -13.64 -15.68 -9.82
C ASP A 102 -14.12 -14.38 -9.15
N VAL A 103 -13.62 -13.22 -9.60
CA VAL A 103 -14.06 -11.91 -9.09
C VAL A 103 -15.51 -11.60 -9.43
N PHE A 104 -16.00 -11.96 -10.63
CA PHE A 104 -17.35 -11.61 -11.06
C PHE A 104 -18.40 -12.69 -10.78
N ASN A 105 -17.99 -13.95 -10.64
CA ASN A 105 -18.87 -15.10 -10.53
C ASN A 105 -18.66 -15.90 -9.22
N GLY A 106 -17.66 -15.55 -8.39
CA GLY A 106 -17.29 -16.32 -7.18
C GLY A 106 -18.19 -16.12 -5.96
N GLY A 107 -19.34 -15.46 -6.07
CA GLY A 107 -20.30 -15.33 -4.96
C GLY A 107 -19.81 -14.43 -3.81
N LEU A 108 -19.29 -13.24 -4.14
CA LEU A 108 -18.73 -12.26 -3.20
C LEU A 108 -19.63 -11.93 -1.99
N ASP A 109 -20.93 -12.02 -2.21
CA ASP A 109 -21.97 -11.67 -1.23
C ASP A 109 -22.09 -12.71 -0.10
N GLN A 110 -21.39 -13.84 -0.22
CA GLN A 110 -21.45 -14.96 0.72
C GLN A 110 -20.25 -15.04 1.68
N LEU A 111 -19.26 -14.14 1.54
CA LEU A 111 -18.09 -14.14 2.40
C LEU A 111 -18.29 -13.20 3.59
N ASP A 112 -17.91 -13.67 4.78
CA ASP A 112 -17.99 -12.87 6.00
C ASP A 112 -17.06 -11.65 5.90
N PRO A 113 -17.57 -10.43 6.15
CA PRO A 113 -16.73 -9.23 6.12
C PRO A 113 -15.64 -9.26 7.19
N GLN A 114 -14.39 -9.07 6.78
CA GLN A 114 -13.21 -9.01 7.64
C GLN A 114 -12.58 -7.62 7.64
N ALA A 115 -11.94 -7.27 8.76
CA ALA A 115 -11.08 -6.10 8.90
C ALA A 115 -9.61 -6.49 8.66
N LEU A 116 -8.66 -5.59 8.93
CA LEU A 116 -7.24 -5.97 9.01
C LEU A 116 -7.02 -7.05 10.07
N PRO A 117 -5.94 -7.86 9.96
CA PRO A 117 -5.49 -8.68 11.07
C PRO A 117 -5.35 -7.84 12.35
N GLY A 118 -5.76 -8.42 13.49
CA GLY A 118 -5.90 -7.69 14.75
C GLY A 118 -7.17 -6.82 14.85
N GLY A 119 -8.08 -6.88 13.87
CA GLY A 119 -9.41 -6.26 13.95
C GLY A 119 -9.48 -4.78 13.58
N ARG A 120 -8.36 -4.17 13.14
CA ARG A 120 -8.32 -2.74 12.78
C ARG A 120 -9.11 -2.46 11.49
N PRO A 121 -9.83 -1.34 11.40
CA PRO A 121 -10.55 -0.97 10.18
C PRO A 121 -9.66 -0.88 8.94
N LEU A 122 -10.17 -1.32 7.80
CA LEU A 122 -9.52 -1.18 6.49
C LEU A 122 -9.47 0.30 6.07
N PRO A 123 -8.27 0.88 5.83
CA PRO A 123 -8.13 2.24 5.36
C PRO A 123 -8.84 2.47 4.02
N GLY A 124 -9.64 3.53 3.94
CA GLY A 124 -10.36 3.90 2.71
C GLY A 124 -11.61 3.07 2.43
N VAL A 125 -12.05 2.22 3.37
CA VAL A 125 -13.32 1.49 3.31
C VAL A 125 -14.28 2.08 4.35
N VAL A 126 -15.49 2.46 3.92
CA VAL A 126 -16.48 3.15 4.78
C VAL A 126 -16.83 2.33 6.02
N ASP A 127 -17.17 1.05 5.85
CA ASP A 127 -17.52 0.16 6.96
C ASP A 127 -16.30 -0.43 7.67
N GLY A 128 -15.09 -0.09 7.21
CA GLY A 128 -13.83 -0.62 7.72
C GLY A 128 -13.63 -2.13 7.52
N ARG A 129 -14.54 -2.81 6.82
CA ARG A 129 -14.54 -4.25 6.60
C ARG A 129 -14.94 -4.56 5.17
N LEU A 130 -14.42 -5.65 4.62
CA LEU A 130 -14.79 -6.15 3.30
C LEU A 130 -14.95 -7.66 3.33
N PRO A 131 -15.82 -8.24 2.50
CA PRO A 131 -15.83 -9.67 2.26
C PRO A 131 -14.39 -10.12 1.93
N ALA A 132 -13.91 -11.15 2.62
CA ALA A 132 -12.50 -11.52 2.54
C ALA A 132 -12.30 -13.02 2.69
N VAL A 133 -11.20 -13.49 2.14
CA VAL A 133 -10.63 -14.81 2.42
C VAL A 133 -9.31 -14.57 3.15
N ALA A 134 -9.32 -14.86 4.45
CA ALA A 134 -8.10 -14.91 5.24
C ALA A 134 -7.44 -16.27 5.04
N PHE A 135 -6.13 -16.28 4.84
CA PHE A 135 -5.36 -17.52 4.76
C PHE A 135 -3.96 -17.31 5.37
N THR A 136 -3.35 -18.40 5.81
CA THR A 136 -2.02 -18.37 6.40
C THR A 136 -1.14 -19.35 5.65
N ILE A 137 0.07 -18.90 5.32
CA ILE A 137 1.13 -19.75 4.80
C ILE A 137 2.25 -19.76 5.84
N GLU A 138 3.02 -20.86 5.93
CA GLU A 138 4.00 -21.09 6.99
C GLU A 138 4.95 -19.90 7.26
N LYS A 139 5.39 -19.20 6.21
CA LYS A 139 6.26 -18.01 6.31
C LYS A 139 5.49 -16.68 6.45
N PHE A 140 4.20 -16.66 6.09
CA PHE A 140 3.35 -15.47 6.09
C PHE A 140 2.05 -15.77 6.86
N LYS A 141 2.06 -15.45 8.15
CA LYS A 141 0.88 -15.60 9.02
C LYS A 141 -0.08 -14.43 8.81
N ASN A 142 -1.37 -14.72 8.80
CA ASN A 142 -2.44 -13.72 8.72
C ASN A 142 -2.41 -12.90 7.42
N MET A 143 -2.18 -13.56 6.27
CA MET A 143 -2.48 -12.93 4.98
C MET A 143 -3.98 -12.84 4.81
N SER A 144 -4.43 -11.76 4.19
CA SER A 144 -5.86 -11.58 3.90
C SER A 144 -6.05 -11.06 2.49
N PHE A 145 -6.97 -11.68 1.79
CA PHE A 145 -7.42 -11.27 0.48
C PHE A 145 -8.83 -10.69 0.60
N TYR A 146 -8.99 -9.43 0.25
CA TYR A 146 -10.26 -8.71 0.38
C TYR A 146 -10.87 -8.51 -0.99
N LEU A 147 -12.17 -8.73 -1.10
CA LEU A 147 -12.90 -8.50 -2.32
C LEU A 147 -14.21 -7.80 -2.03
N GLY A 148 -14.26 -6.52 -2.39
CA GLY A 148 -15.44 -5.69 -2.34
C GLY A 148 -16.01 -5.44 -3.72
N ASN A 149 -17.27 -4.98 -3.78
CA ASN A 149 -17.96 -4.70 -5.04
C ASN A 149 -17.29 -3.60 -5.90
N SER A 150 -16.47 -2.74 -5.27
CA SER A 150 -15.78 -1.60 -5.91
C SER A 150 -14.29 -1.50 -5.56
N VAL A 151 -13.75 -2.44 -4.79
CA VAL A 151 -12.35 -2.42 -4.39
C VAL A 151 -11.85 -3.85 -4.18
N PHE A 152 -10.62 -4.08 -4.60
CA PHE A 152 -9.90 -5.34 -4.41
C PHE A 152 -8.77 -5.08 -3.42
N GLY A 153 -8.43 -6.03 -2.54
CA GLY A 153 -7.40 -5.82 -1.53
C GLY A 153 -6.53 -7.03 -1.25
N ILE A 154 -5.26 -6.80 -0.93
CA ILE A 154 -4.40 -7.81 -0.29
C ILE A 154 -3.64 -7.20 0.87
N PHE A 155 -3.70 -7.86 2.02
CA PHE A 155 -2.83 -7.60 3.14
C PHE A 155 -1.71 -8.63 3.19
N VAL A 156 -0.49 -8.14 3.28
CA VAL A 156 0.72 -8.95 3.37
C VAL A 156 1.44 -8.58 4.67
N PRO A 157 1.66 -9.54 5.58
CA PRO A 157 2.33 -9.29 6.84
C PRO A 157 3.81 -8.98 6.59
N LEU A 158 4.34 -7.99 7.31
CA LEU A 158 5.76 -7.67 7.34
C LEU A 158 6.21 -7.63 8.79
N LYS A 159 7.41 -8.15 9.04
CA LYS A 159 8.05 -8.01 10.34
C LYS A 159 8.66 -6.61 10.44
N LYS A 160 8.32 -5.88 11.50
CA LYS A 160 8.94 -4.60 11.90
C LYS A 160 8.87 -3.52 10.82
N LEU A 161 7.71 -2.88 10.72
CA LEU A 161 7.63 -1.55 10.11
C LEU A 161 7.86 -0.53 11.22
N ASP A 162 8.92 0.27 11.12
CA ASP A 162 9.34 1.26 12.12
C ASP A 162 8.41 2.51 12.15
N ILE A 163 7.09 2.27 12.22
CA ILE A 163 6.04 3.31 12.22
C ILE A 163 5.10 3.21 13.43
N GLY A 164 5.47 2.41 14.44
CA GLY A 164 4.66 2.19 15.64
C GLY A 164 3.32 1.52 15.32
N GLY A 165 2.24 1.88 16.02
CA GLY A 165 0.87 1.41 15.72
C GLY A 165 0.15 2.18 14.61
N SER A 166 0.86 3.05 13.89
CA SER A 166 0.28 3.98 12.92
C SER A 166 -0.07 3.31 11.60
N ILE A 167 -0.95 3.94 10.83
CA ILE A 167 -1.22 3.56 9.44
C ILE A 167 -0.88 4.73 8.52
N VAL A 168 0.02 4.51 7.57
CA VAL A 168 0.39 5.50 6.55
C VAL A 168 -0.17 5.07 5.21
N THR A 169 -1.07 5.87 4.62
CA THR A 169 -1.71 5.54 3.33
C THR A 169 -1.26 6.50 2.24
N ALA A 170 -0.85 5.96 1.10
CA ALA A 170 -0.50 6.69 -0.10
C ALA A 170 -1.36 6.21 -1.29
N ARG A 171 -1.44 7.05 -2.33
CA ARG A 171 -2.02 6.63 -3.61
C ARG A 171 -1.09 5.60 -4.27
N PHE A 172 -1.69 4.58 -4.87
CA PHE A 172 -0.99 3.58 -5.65
C PHE A 172 -1.23 3.79 -7.14
N TYR A 173 -0.15 3.70 -7.92
CA TYR A 173 -0.11 3.96 -9.35
C TYR A 173 0.47 2.76 -10.10
N THR A 174 -0.12 2.47 -11.26
CA THR A 174 0.43 1.57 -12.26
C THR A 174 0.82 2.42 -13.47
N GLY A 175 2.13 2.61 -13.67
CA GLY A 175 2.63 3.63 -14.59
C GLY A 175 2.23 5.03 -14.11
N LYS A 176 1.54 5.80 -14.96
CA LYS A 176 1.06 7.16 -14.63
C LYS A 176 -0.39 7.18 -14.13
N THR A 177 -1.07 6.03 -14.08
CA THR A 177 -2.49 5.95 -13.72
C THR A 177 -2.62 5.52 -12.28
N ARG A 178 -3.34 6.31 -11.47
CA ARG A 178 -3.74 5.87 -10.13
C ARG A 178 -4.66 4.67 -10.26
N THR A 179 -4.28 3.57 -9.62
CA THR A 179 -5.02 2.30 -9.64
C THR A 179 -5.51 1.89 -8.26
N GLY A 180 -5.17 2.64 -7.21
CA GLY A 180 -5.75 2.47 -5.89
C GLY A 180 -4.98 3.21 -4.80
N ASN A 181 -4.86 2.56 -3.64
CA ASN A 181 -4.09 3.01 -2.48
C ASN A 181 -3.20 1.88 -1.95
N ILE A 182 -2.12 2.27 -1.29
CA ILE A 182 -1.25 1.36 -0.56
C ILE A 182 -1.02 1.93 0.83
N SER A 183 -1.15 1.08 1.85
CA SER A 183 -1.04 1.46 3.25
C SER A 183 0.06 0.65 3.92
N LEU A 184 0.97 1.33 4.62
CA LEU A 184 1.84 0.70 5.61
C LEU A 184 1.08 0.66 6.93
N VAL A 185 1.00 -0.51 7.51
CA VAL A 185 0.24 -0.80 8.72
C VAL A 185 1.23 -1.23 9.79
N GLY A 186 1.42 -0.38 10.80
CA GLY A 186 2.30 -0.65 11.92
C GLY A 186 1.82 -1.81 12.80
N SER A 187 2.71 -2.41 13.57
CA SER A 187 2.35 -3.49 14.50
C SER A 187 1.40 -3.01 15.61
N ASP A 188 0.55 -3.90 16.11
CA ASP A 188 -0.28 -3.64 17.29
C ASP A 188 0.53 -3.64 18.60
N SER A 189 -0.15 -3.50 19.74
CA SER A 189 0.46 -3.49 21.07
C SER A 189 1.22 -4.78 21.43
N ASN A 190 0.91 -5.89 20.77
CA ASN A 190 1.59 -7.18 20.95
C ASN A 190 2.78 -7.34 19.99
N GLY A 191 3.06 -6.34 19.15
CA GLY A 191 4.07 -6.42 18.11
C GLY A 191 3.62 -7.19 16.87
N GLU A 192 2.35 -7.59 16.79
CA GLU A 192 1.80 -8.42 15.72
C GLU A 192 1.03 -7.61 14.68
N ASN A 193 0.54 -8.28 13.63
CA ASN A 193 -0.40 -7.73 12.65
C ASN A 193 0.10 -6.48 11.88
N GLY A 194 1.42 -6.25 11.86
CA GLY A 194 2.09 -5.28 11.01
C GLY A 194 2.27 -5.81 9.59
N GLY A 195 2.23 -4.92 8.60
CA GLY A 195 2.31 -5.29 7.20
C GLY A 195 1.96 -4.15 6.26
N PHE A 196 1.72 -4.47 5.00
CA PHE A 196 1.16 -3.50 4.08
C PHE A 196 -0.16 -4.02 3.50
N LEU A 197 -1.06 -3.09 3.20
CA LEU A 197 -2.31 -3.32 2.52
C LEU A 197 -2.26 -2.65 1.15
N LEU A 198 -2.44 -3.40 0.07
CA LEU A 198 -2.67 -2.87 -1.26
C LEU A 198 -4.17 -2.95 -1.56
N MET A 199 -4.80 -1.82 -1.86
CA MET A 199 -6.20 -1.72 -2.28
C MET A 199 -6.27 -1.18 -3.71
N LEU A 200 -6.90 -1.90 -4.64
CA LEU A 200 -7.07 -1.53 -6.03
C LEU A 200 -8.52 -1.11 -6.31
N ASP A 201 -8.69 0.03 -6.98
CA ASP A 201 -9.99 0.60 -7.29
C ASP A 201 -10.68 -0.18 -8.42
N MET A 202 -11.82 -0.81 -8.13
CA MET A 202 -12.70 -1.48 -9.09
C MET A 202 -13.94 -0.64 -9.40
N GLY A 203 -13.78 0.67 -9.60
CA GLY A 203 -14.88 1.56 -9.96
C GLY A 203 -15.59 1.13 -11.25
N LYS A 204 -16.81 1.64 -11.49
CA LYS A 204 -17.70 1.22 -12.60
C LYS A 204 -16.99 1.10 -13.96
N LYS A 205 -16.12 2.06 -14.30
CA LYS A 205 -15.36 2.06 -15.57
C LYS A 205 -14.35 0.91 -15.63
N THR A 206 -13.58 0.71 -14.57
CA THR A 206 -12.63 -0.41 -14.45
C THR A 206 -13.37 -1.73 -14.49
N LYS A 207 -14.45 -1.88 -13.71
CA LYS A 207 -15.31 -3.08 -13.70
C LYS A 207 -15.86 -3.40 -15.08
N LYS A 208 -16.38 -2.40 -15.81
CA LYS A 208 -16.89 -2.58 -17.18
C LYS A 208 -15.78 -3.03 -18.14
N ARG A 209 -14.58 -2.47 -18.03
CA ARG A 209 -13.42 -2.86 -18.84
C ARG A 209 -12.97 -4.29 -18.54
N LEU A 210 -12.83 -4.64 -17.27
CA LEU A 210 -12.44 -5.97 -16.82
C LEU A 210 -13.49 -7.01 -17.20
N LYS A 211 -14.78 -6.72 -17.01
CA LYS A 211 -15.87 -7.63 -17.44
C LYS A 211 -15.87 -7.86 -18.95
N LYS A 212 -15.62 -6.83 -19.76
CA LYS A 212 -15.47 -6.99 -21.22
C LYS A 212 -14.30 -7.91 -21.59
N ILE A 213 -13.24 -7.90 -20.79
CA ILE A 213 -12.07 -8.76 -20.98
C ILE A 213 -12.39 -10.19 -20.56
N ALA A 214 -12.96 -10.39 -19.37
CA ALA A 214 -13.41 -11.70 -18.89
C ALA A 214 -14.31 -12.41 -19.92
N ASN A 215 -15.36 -11.72 -20.40
CA ASN A 215 -16.28 -12.24 -21.41
C ASN A 215 -15.64 -12.57 -22.77
N LYS A 216 -14.40 -12.14 -23.04
CA LYS A 216 -13.68 -12.49 -24.27
C LYS A 216 -12.97 -13.85 -24.16
N PHE A 217 -12.67 -14.26 -22.94
CA PHE A 217 -11.92 -15.46 -22.62
C PHE A 217 -12.78 -16.56 -21.96
N ASP A 218 -14.02 -16.24 -21.58
CA ASP A 218 -15.12 -17.19 -21.38
C ASP A 218 -15.57 -17.80 -22.71
#